data_AF-A0A0M0BT87-F1
#
_entry.id   AF-A0A0M0BT87-F1
#
_cell.length_a   1.000
_cell.length_b   1.000
_cell.length_c   1.000
_cell.angle_alpha   90.00
_cell.angle_beta   90.00
_cell.angle_gamma   90.00
#
_symmetry.space_group_name_H-M   'P 1'
#
loop_
_entity.id
_entity.type
_entity.pdbx_description
1 polymer ?
#
loop_
_entity_poly.entity_id
_entity_poly.type
_entity_poly.pdbx_seq_one_letter_code
_entity_poly.pdbx_strand_id
1 'polypeptide(L)'
;MKLLELIIAFFIVLISVILMALIYFDLISVGFVIGSYRFNHWAVIIGAFYIAIITPVFVLIKRSKPGSLRNLLKFHVFGNLLAFLLISVHFAGQLSRPLEFYPNLGTGVGLYIAMSVLVFTGFFLRFSLVAGEYRKGLRIVHILAVLSFYIVIIFHVLHGFGYI
;
A
#
# COMPACT_ATOMS: atom_id res chain seq x y z
N MET A 1 23.91 -1.99 -7.68
CA MET A 1 22.46 -2.21 -7.95
C MET A 1 21.57 -2.11 -6.71
N LYS A 2 21.83 -2.80 -5.59
CA LYS A 2 20.97 -2.72 -4.40
C LYS A 2 20.85 -1.31 -3.81
N LEU A 3 21.92 -0.52 -3.82
CA LEU A 3 21.90 0.87 -3.33
C LEU A 3 20.99 1.77 -4.16
N LEU A 4 21.07 1.71 -5.50
CA LEU A 4 20.18 2.47 -6.36
C LEU A 4 18.71 2.08 -6.14
N GLU A 5 18.42 0.78 -6.05
CA GLU A 5 17.06 0.30 -5.74
C GLU A 5 16.56 0.80 -4.37
N LEU A 6 17.44 0.83 -3.35
CA LEU A 6 17.14 1.37 -2.03
C LEU A 6 16.83 2.86 -2.09
N ILE A 7 17.65 3.63 -2.81
CA ILE A 7 17.47 5.08 -2.98
C ILE A 7 16.13 5.35 -3.66
N ILE A 8 15.83 4.69 -4.77
CA ILE A 8 14.55 4.86 -5.49
C ILE A 8 13.38 4.49 -4.56
N ALA A 9 13.46 3.36 -3.86
CA ALA A 9 12.41 2.94 -2.95
C ALA A 9 12.19 3.95 -1.81
N PHE A 10 13.29 4.47 -1.25
CA PHE A 10 13.25 5.51 -0.22
C PHE A 10 12.60 6.79 -0.75
N PHE A 11 12.95 7.25 -1.95
CA PHE A 11 12.33 8.42 -2.57
C PHE A 11 10.84 8.21 -2.83
N ILE A 12 10.39 7.02 -3.24
CA ILE A 12 8.95 6.76 -3.40
C ILE A 12 8.22 6.90 -2.06
N VAL A 13 8.77 6.35 -0.98
CA VAL A 13 8.19 6.49 0.38
C VAL A 13 8.18 7.96 0.81
N LEU A 14 9.30 8.66 0.63
CA LEU A 14 9.42 10.08 0.97
C LEU A 14 8.41 10.95 0.20
N ILE A 15 8.29 10.74 -1.11
CA ILE A 15 7.30 11.42 -1.96
C ILE A 15 5.89 11.11 -1.47
N SER A 16 5.61 9.85 -1.09
CA SER A 16 4.29 9.48 -0.56
C SER A 16 3.95 10.28 0.70
N VAL A 17 4.89 10.41 1.64
CA VAL A 17 4.70 11.19 2.88
C VAL A 17 4.52 12.69 2.57
N ILE A 18 5.35 13.25 1.69
CA ILE A 18 5.26 14.67 1.29
C ILE A 18 3.90 14.93 0.63
N LEU A 19 3.49 14.11 -0.34
CA LEU A 19 2.19 14.27 -1.01
C LEU A 19 1.03 14.15 -0.03
N MET A 20 1.09 13.20 0.92
CA MET A 20 0.07 13.10 1.97
C MET A 20 -0.04 14.39 2.77
N ALA A 21 1.09 14.97 3.20
CA ALA A 21 1.09 16.21 3.95
C ALA A 21 0.51 17.37 3.14
N LEU A 22 0.92 17.52 1.87
CA LEU A 22 0.41 18.55 0.98
C LEU A 22 -1.11 18.42 0.75
N ILE A 23 -1.62 17.20 0.59
CA ILE A 23 -3.07 16.95 0.44
C ILE A 23 -3.81 17.20 1.76
N TYR A 24 -3.23 16.77 2.89
CA TYR A 24 -3.84 16.91 4.21
C TYR A 24 -4.05 18.38 4.60
N PHE A 25 -3.04 19.23 4.31
CA PHE A 25 -3.12 20.68 4.53
C PHE A 25 -3.80 21.45 3.38
N ASP A 26 -4.44 20.74 2.45
CA ASP A 26 -5.15 21.30 1.29
C ASP A 26 -4.29 22.23 0.41
N LEU A 27 -2.97 22.00 0.38
CA LEU A 27 -2.03 22.73 -0.47
C LEU A 27 -2.08 22.25 -1.92
N ILE A 28 -2.52 21.00 -2.13
CA ILE A 28 -2.78 20.44 -3.46
C ILE A 28 -4.11 19.67 -3.45
N SER A 29 -4.91 19.86 -4.50
CA SER A 29 -6.17 19.14 -4.67
C SER A 29 -6.02 17.96 -5.62
N VAL A 30 -6.37 16.76 -5.14
CA VAL A 30 -6.49 15.52 -5.94
C VAL A 30 -7.96 15.15 -6.20
N GLY A 31 -8.84 16.13 -6.05
CA GLY A 31 -10.28 15.94 -5.93
C GLY A 31 -11.08 15.99 -7.22
N PHE A 32 -10.45 16.00 -8.39
CA PHE A 32 -11.14 16.06 -9.67
C PHE A 32 -11.87 14.75 -10.00
N VAL A 33 -12.91 14.83 -10.83
CA VAL A 33 -13.77 13.69 -11.17
C VAL A 33 -13.29 13.06 -12.47
N ILE A 34 -13.26 11.72 -12.51
CA ILE A 34 -13.03 10.92 -13.72
C ILE A 34 -14.16 9.89 -13.80
N GLY A 35 -15.08 10.04 -14.74
CA GLY A 35 -16.25 9.16 -14.83
C GLY A 35 -17.11 9.24 -13.56
N SER A 36 -17.43 8.09 -12.97
CA SER A 36 -18.32 7.98 -11.80
C SER A 36 -17.67 8.30 -10.46
N TYR A 37 -16.34 8.46 -10.39
CA TYR A 37 -15.62 8.61 -9.13
C TYR A 37 -14.61 9.76 -9.16
N ARG A 38 -14.26 10.28 -7.98
CA ARG A 38 -13.12 11.20 -7.81
C ARG A 38 -11.81 10.45 -8.07
N PHE A 39 -10.81 11.14 -8.61
CA PHE A 39 -9.49 10.57 -8.94
C PHE A 39 -8.88 9.80 -7.76
N ASN A 40 -9.00 10.32 -6.55
CA ASN A 40 -8.51 9.65 -5.34
C ASN A 40 -9.18 8.28 -5.09
N HIS A 41 -10.43 8.04 -5.52
CA HIS A 41 -11.07 6.72 -5.44
C HIS A 41 -10.52 5.77 -6.51
N TRP A 42 -10.29 6.25 -7.73
CA TRP A 42 -9.60 5.45 -8.74
C TRP A 42 -8.18 5.05 -8.29
N ALA A 43 -7.46 5.96 -7.64
CA ALA A 43 -6.13 5.69 -7.11
C ALA A 43 -6.13 4.51 -6.12
N VAL A 44 -7.03 4.51 -5.13
CA VAL A 44 -7.12 3.40 -4.16
C VAL A 44 -7.58 2.09 -4.82
N ILE A 45 -8.51 2.13 -5.78
CA ILE A 45 -8.97 0.94 -6.50
C ILE A 45 -7.81 0.29 -7.26
N ILE A 46 -7.07 1.08 -8.04
CA ILE A 46 -5.91 0.61 -8.81
C ILE A 46 -4.84 0.04 -7.88
N GLY A 47 -4.50 0.76 -6.80
CA GLY A 47 -3.50 0.34 -5.83
C GLY A 47 -3.90 -0.96 -5.11
N ALA A 48 -5.11 -1.01 -4.56
CA ALA A 48 -5.60 -2.18 -3.84
C ALA A 48 -5.71 -3.41 -4.74
N PHE A 49 -6.22 -3.25 -5.97
CA PHE A 49 -6.31 -4.33 -6.95
C PHE A 49 -4.92 -4.86 -7.34
N TYR A 50 -3.96 -3.97 -7.55
CA TYR A 50 -2.56 -4.36 -7.80
C TYR A 50 -2.04 -5.26 -6.67
N ILE A 51 -2.19 -4.85 -5.41
CA ILE A 51 -1.71 -5.62 -4.25
C ILE A 51 -2.43 -6.97 -4.15
N ALA A 52 -3.76 -6.97 -4.31
CA ALA A 52 -4.61 -8.15 -4.22
C ALA A 52 -4.26 -9.22 -5.26
N ILE A 53 -3.76 -8.83 -6.43
CA ILE A 53 -3.37 -9.77 -7.49
C ILE A 53 -1.88 -10.12 -7.41
N ILE A 54 -1.02 -9.12 -7.32
CA ILE A 54 0.43 -9.33 -7.45
C ILE A 54 1.00 -10.06 -6.25
N THR A 55 0.41 -9.92 -5.06
CA THR A 55 0.87 -10.64 -3.87
C THR A 55 0.75 -12.17 -4.01
N PRO A 56 -0.43 -12.76 -4.36
CA PRO A 56 -0.54 -14.20 -4.55
C PRO A 56 0.22 -14.67 -5.79
N VAL A 57 0.19 -13.89 -6.89
CA VAL A 57 0.97 -14.20 -8.10
C VAL A 57 2.46 -14.31 -7.78
N PHE A 58 2.99 -13.40 -6.95
CA PHE A 58 4.38 -13.45 -6.48
C PHE A 58 4.68 -14.77 -5.76
N VAL A 59 3.81 -15.20 -4.85
CA VAL A 59 3.97 -16.45 -4.09
C VAL A 59 3.94 -17.67 -5.01
N LEU A 60 3.03 -17.71 -5.98
CA LEU A 60 2.89 -18.81 -6.93
C LEU A 60 4.09 -18.90 -7.89
N ILE A 61 4.49 -17.80 -8.52
CA ILE A 61 5.59 -17.77 -9.49
C ILE A 61 6.93 -18.03 -8.80
N LYS A 62 7.15 -17.51 -7.59
CA LYS A 62 8.37 -17.78 -6.83
C LYS A 62 8.61 -19.28 -6.62
N ARG A 63 7.54 -20.07 -6.46
CA ARG A 63 7.62 -21.53 -6.29
C ARG A 63 7.86 -22.27 -7.61
N SER A 64 7.23 -21.83 -8.70
CA SER A 64 7.28 -22.55 -9.99
C SER A 64 8.47 -22.16 -10.88
N LYS A 65 8.96 -20.91 -10.82
CA LYS A 65 10.01 -20.39 -11.71
C LYS A 65 11.07 -19.56 -10.97
N PRO A 66 11.96 -20.19 -10.18
CA PRO A 66 12.96 -19.50 -9.36
C PRO A 66 13.95 -18.64 -10.18
N GLY A 67 14.22 -18.99 -11.44
CA GLY A 67 15.09 -18.20 -12.34
C GLY A 67 14.56 -16.78 -12.64
N SER A 68 13.26 -16.55 -12.47
CA SER A 68 12.61 -15.23 -12.66
C SER A 68 12.57 -14.37 -11.38
N LEU A 69 13.02 -14.90 -10.24
CA LEU A 69 12.78 -14.33 -8.92
C LEU A 69 13.31 -12.90 -8.78
N ARG A 70 14.44 -12.57 -9.40
CA ARG A 70 15.04 -11.23 -9.29
C ARG A 70 14.12 -10.15 -9.87
N ASN A 71 13.55 -10.39 -11.05
CA ASN A 71 12.65 -9.45 -11.72
C ASN A 71 11.31 -9.43 -11.02
N LEU A 72 10.78 -10.60 -10.66
CA LEU A 72 9.53 -10.71 -9.91
C LEU A 72 9.59 -9.94 -8.58
N LEU A 73 10.71 -10.01 -7.87
CA LEU A 73 10.92 -9.29 -6.62
C LEU A 73 11.04 -7.78 -6.83
N LYS A 74 11.56 -7.31 -7.98
CA LYS A 74 11.56 -5.87 -8.32
C LYS A 74 10.13 -5.40 -8.57
N PHE A 75 9.36 -6.11 -9.40
CA PHE A 75 7.96 -5.78 -9.67
C PHE A 75 7.15 -5.75 -8.37
N HIS A 76 7.27 -6.79 -7.54
CA HIS A 76 6.61 -6.84 -6.25
C HIS A 76 6.96 -5.66 -5.34
N VAL A 77 8.24 -5.32 -5.19
CA VAL A 77 8.64 -4.22 -4.31
C VAL A 77 8.19 -2.86 -4.86
N PHE A 78 8.57 -2.52 -6.08
CA PHE A 78 8.30 -1.18 -6.62
C PHE A 78 6.83 -0.96 -6.95
N GLY A 79 6.13 -2.00 -7.42
CA GLY A 79 4.70 -1.90 -7.66
C GLY A 79 3.91 -1.76 -6.37
N ASN A 80 4.28 -2.46 -5.29
CA ASN A 80 3.63 -2.26 -3.99
C ASN A 80 3.94 -0.88 -3.39
N LEU A 81 5.12 -0.32 -3.62
CA LEU A 81 5.43 1.06 -3.22
C LEU A 81 4.60 2.09 -3.99
N LEU A 82 4.40 1.89 -5.29
CA LEU A 82 3.53 2.75 -6.09
C LEU A 82 2.06 2.60 -5.68
N ALA A 83 1.60 1.38 -5.44
CA ALA A 83 0.26 1.12 -4.94
C ALA A 83 0.04 1.79 -3.57
N PHE A 84 1.03 1.70 -2.67
CA PHE A 84 1.00 2.40 -1.38
C PHE A 84 0.88 3.92 -1.56
N LEU A 85 1.66 4.53 -2.45
CA LEU A 85 1.54 5.96 -2.77
C LEU A 85 0.11 6.33 -3.19
N LEU A 86 -0.50 5.57 -4.10
CA LEU A 86 -1.87 5.81 -4.57
C LEU A 86 -2.91 5.70 -3.43
N ILE A 87 -2.74 4.69 -2.57
CA ILE A 87 -3.60 4.49 -1.40
C ILE A 87 -3.40 5.62 -0.38
N SER A 88 -2.16 6.07 -0.18
CA SER A 88 -1.82 7.20 0.69
C SER A 88 -2.45 8.52 0.21
N VAL A 89 -2.44 8.77 -1.09
CA VAL A 89 -3.13 9.92 -1.71
C VAL A 89 -4.64 9.86 -1.43
N HIS A 90 -5.25 8.69 -1.57
CA HIS A 90 -6.66 8.50 -1.20
C HIS A 90 -6.91 8.79 0.27
N PHE A 91 -6.13 8.18 1.15
CA PHE A 91 -6.29 8.28 2.59
C PHE A 91 -6.12 9.72 3.08
N ALA A 92 -5.09 10.44 2.62
CA ALA A 92 -4.90 11.85 2.93
C ALA A 92 -6.08 12.70 2.46
N GLY A 93 -6.63 12.45 1.27
CA GLY A 93 -7.80 13.17 0.76
C GLY A 93 -9.12 12.83 1.48
N GLN A 94 -9.19 11.72 2.21
CA GLN A 94 -10.32 11.42 3.11
C GLN A 94 -10.15 12.17 4.44
N LEU A 95 -8.92 12.24 4.95
CA LEU A 95 -8.61 12.93 6.20
C LEU A 95 -8.67 14.46 6.09
N SER A 96 -8.45 15.02 4.89
CA SER A 96 -8.51 16.47 4.65
C SER A 96 -9.94 17.01 4.50
N ARG A 97 -10.97 16.15 4.56
CA ARG A 97 -12.35 16.61 4.41
C ARG A 97 -12.78 17.47 5.61
N PRO A 98 -13.59 18.52 5.38
CA PRO A 98 -14.21 19.29 6.46
C PRO A 98 -14.99 18.39 7.42
N LEU A 99 -15.14 18.83 8.68
CA LEU A 99 -15.80 18.04 9.73
C LEU A 99 -17.25 17.69 9.37
N GLU A 100 -17.93 18.56 8.62
CA GLU A 100 -19.31 18.37 8.17
C GLU A 100 -19.44 17.24 7.12
N PHE A 101 -18.34 16.90 6.44
CA PHE A 101 -18.28 15.86 5.41
C PHE A 101 -17.26 14.77 5.74
N TYR A 102 -16.89 14.64 7.03
CA TYR A 102 -15.88 13.70 7.47
C TYR A 102 -16.37 12.26 7.27
N PRO A 103 -15.58 11.39 6.63
CA PRO A 103 -16.03 10.05 6.32
C PRO A 103 -16.00 9.16 7.57
N ASN A 104 -16.87 8.15 7.61
CA ASN A 104 -16.67 7.05 8.55
C ASN A 104 -15.46 6.23 8.11
N LEU A 105 -14.33 6.47 8.76
CA LEU A 105 -13.06 5.85 8.42
C LEU A 105 -13.04 4.34 8.64
N GLY A 106 -13.78 3.84 9.63
CA GLY A 106 -14.01 2.42 9.95
C GLY A 106 -12.86 1.47 9.58
N THR A 107 -13.18 0.49 8.73
CA THR A 107 -12.25 -0.52 8.20
C THR A 107 -11.14 0.05 7.31
N GLY A 108 -11.31 1.26 6.76
CA GLY A 108 -10.33 1.93 5.90
C GLY A 108 -9.05 2.31 6.64
N VAL A 109 -9.15 2.77 7.90
CA VAL A 109 -7.97 3.01 8.74
C VAL A 109 -7.23 1.71 9.04
N GLY A 110 -7.98 0.66 9.41
CA GLY A 110 -7.38 -0.66 9.66
C GLY A 110 -6.61 -1.20 8.45
N LEU A 111 -7.19 -1.03 7.26
CA LEU A 111 -6.54 -1.41 6.00
C LEU A 111 -5.29 -0.58 5.72
N TYR A 112 -5.33 0.74 5.95
CA TYR A 112 -4.18 1.62 5.77
C TYR A 112 -3.03 1.29 6.73
N ILE A 113 -3.35 0.94 7.98
CA ILE A 113 -2.36 0.47 8.96
C ILE A 113 -1.73 -0.84 8.49
N ALA A 114 -2.52 -1.82 8.08
CA ALA A 114 -2.01 -3.09 7.56
C ALA A 114 -1.07 -2.87 6.35
N MET A 115 -1.46 -1.97 5.43
CA MET A 115 -0.64 -1.58 4.29
C MET A 115 0.66 -0.89 4.68
N SER A 116 0.62 0.01 5.67
CA SER A 116 1.81 0.69 6.18
C SER A 116 2.79 -0.30 6.81
N VAL A 117 2.28 -1.26 7.59
CA VAL A 117 3.09 -2.35 8.16
C VAL A 117 3.68 -3.23 7.05
N LEU A 118 2.91 -3.57 6.02
CA LEU A 118 3.39 -4.34 4.87
C LEU A 118 4.56 -3.66 4.16
N VAL A 119 4.43 -2.38 3.84
CA VAL A 119 5.47 -1.61 3.16
C VAL A 119 6.70 -1.48 4.04
N PHE A 120 6.52 -1.12 5.31
CA PHE A 120 7.62 -0.97 6.25
C PHE A 120 8.40 -2.27 6.43
N THR A 121 7.71 -3.36 6.78
CA THR A 121 8.35 -4.67 6.96
C THR A 121 8.98 -5.19 5.66
N GLY A 122 8.30 -5.03 4.52
CA GLY A 122 8.79 -5.44 3.21
C GLY A 122 10.07 -4.70 2.80
N PHE A 123 10.13 -3.39 3.07
CA PHE A 123 11.30 -2.54 2.80
C PHE A 123 12.53 -3.03 3.56
N PHE A 124 12.40 -3.20 4.88
CA PHE A 124 13.49 -3.67 5.74
C PHE A 124 13.94 -5.08 5.37
N LEU A 125 13.02 -5.98 5.04
CA LEU A 125 13.33 -7.35 4.61
C LEU A 125 14.04 -7.38 3.25
N ARG A 126 13.62 -6.54 2.30
CA ARG A 126 14.17 -6.47 0.93
C ARG A 126 15.61 -5.97 0.94
N PHE A 127 15.88 -4.91 1.70
CA PHE A 127 17.18 -4.25 1.71
C PHE A 127 18.10 -4.77 2.83
N SER A 128 17.69 -5.82 3.55
CA SER A 128 18.46 -6.44 4.63
C SER A 128 18.89 -5.44 5.72
N LEU A 129 18.01 -4.50 6.06
CA LEU A 129 18.27 -3.48 7.09
C LEU A 129 18.19 -4.04 8.53
N VAL A 130 17.71 -5.27 8.67
CA VAL A 130 17.63 -6.03 9.93
C VAL A 130 18.27 -7.41 9.74
N ALA A 131 18.86 -7.93 10.81
CA ALA A 131 19.56 -9.23 10.84
C ALA A 131 19.11 -10.10 12.02
N GLY A 132 19.53 -11.37 12.01
CA GLY A 132 19.28 -12.32 13.11
C GLY A 132 17.80 -12.56 13.41
N GLU A 133 17.47 -12.66 14.71
CA GLU A 133 16.11 -12.92 15.19
C GLU A 133 15.11 -11.82 14.80
N TYR A 134 15.55 -10.57 14.74
CA TYR A 134 14.71 -9.45 14.28
C TYR A 134 14.23 -9.66 12.85
N ARG A 135 15.07 -10.20 11.96
CA ARG A 135 14.67 -10.50 10.58
C ARG A 135 13.61 -11.60 10.51
N LYS A 136 13.67 -12.60 11.40
CA LYS A 136 12.66 -13.66 11.50
C LYS A 136 11.33 -13.10 12.00
N GLY A 137 11.37 -12.32 13.08
CA GLY A 137 10.19 -11.63 13.61
C GLY A 137 9.53 -10.74 12.58
N LEU A 138 10.32 -9.92 11.87
CA LEU A 138 9.81 -9.03 10.83
C LEU A 138 9.17 -9.78 9.65
N ARG A 139 9.66 -10.98 9.31
CA ARG A 139 9.04 -11.85 8.30
C ARG A 139 7.68 -12.36 8.76
N ILE A 140 7.55 -12.74 10.04
CA ILE A 140 6.26 -13.17 10.62
C ILE A 140 5.27 -11.99 10.58
N VAL A 141 5.68 -10.81 11.04
CA VAL A 141 4.85 -9.60 11.01
C VAL A 141 4.42 -9.27 9.58
N HIS A 142 5.33 -9.36 8.60
CA HIS A 142 4.99 -9.14 7.19
C HIS A 142 3.92 -10.10 6.69
N ILE A 143 4.04 -11.40 6.99
CA ILE A 143 3.05 -12.41 6.60
C ILE A 143 1.70 -12.15 7.28
N LEU A 144 1.69 -11.85 8.57
CA LEU A 144 0.47 -11.52 9.30
C LEU A 144 -0.20 -10.26 8.73
N ALA A 145 0.58 -9.24 8.36
CA ALA A 145 0.06 -8.04 7.73
C ALA A 145 -0.55 -8.33 6.34
N VAL A 146 0.00 -9.30 5.58
CA VAL A 146 -0.62 -9.76 4.31
C VAL A 146 -1.98 -10.38 4.59
N LEU A 147 -2.07 -11.27 5.58
CA LEU A 147 -3.33 -11.91 5.95
C LEU A 147 -4.36 -10.88 6.42
N SER A 148 -3.95 -9.94 7.28
CA SER A 148 -4.79 -8.84 7.73
C SER A 148 -5.28 -7.98 6.56
N PHE A 149 -4.42 -7.67 5.58
CA PHE A 149 -4.84 -6.95 4.38
C PHE A 149 -6.00 -7.67 3.67
N TYR A 150 -5.88 -8.98 3.41
CA TYR A 150 -6.92 -9.75 2.72
C TYR A 150 -8.22 -9.86 3.50
N ILE A 151 -8.14 -9.98 4.82
CA ILE A 151 -9.35 -10.02 5.65
C ILE A 151 -10.02 -8.65 5.63
N VAL A 152 -9.28 -7.60 5.95
CA VAL A 152 -9.85 -6.25 6.10
C VAL A 152 -10.34 -5.68 4.77
N ILE A 153 -9.65 -5.93 3.65
CA ILE A 153 -10.10 -5.43 2.33
C ILE A 153 -11.47 -6.00 1.94
N ILE A 154 -11.77 -7.26 2.28
CA ILE A 154 -13.08 -7.87 2.00
C ILE A 154 -14.17 -7.12 2.78
N PHE A 155 -14.00 -6.96 4.10
CA PHE A 155 -14.96 -6.22 4.92
C PHE A 155 -15.08 -4.75 4.48
N HIS A 156 -13.97 -4.12 4.13
CA HIS A 156 -13.96 -2.74 3.65
C HIS A 156 -14.76 -2.56 2.36
N VAL A 157 -14.62 -3.48 1.41
CA VAL A 157 -15.36 -3.47 0.15
C VAL A 157 -16.85 -3.78 0.39
N LEU A 158 -17.18 -4.78 1.20
CA LEU A 158 -18.57 -5.13 1.51
C LEU A 158 -19.31 -3.98 2.19
N HIS A 159 -18.69 -3.34 3.17
CA HIS A 159 -19.23 -2.16 3.82
C HIS A 159 -19.34 -0.96 2.86
N GLY A 160 -18.33 -0.78 1.99
CA GLY A 160 -18.36 0.27 0.96
C GLY A 160 -19.50 0.13 -0.05
N PHE A 161 -19.96 -1.09 -0.31
CA PHE A 161 -21.13 -1.37 -1.15
C PHE A 161 -22.46 -1.46 -0.37
N GLY A 162 -22.43 -1.32 0.96
CA GLY A 162 -23.63 -1.35 1.81
C GLY A 162 -24.21 -2.75 2.03
N TYR A 163 -23.41 -3.82 1.86
CA TYR A 163 -23.86 -5.19 2.16
C TYR A 163 -23.85 -5.52 3.66
N ILE A 164 -22.99 -4.85 4.43
CA ILE A 164 -22.82 -5.00 5.88
C ILE A 164 -22.45 -3.66 6.53
#